data_AF-A0A6P8ASF7-F1
#
_entry.id   AF-A0A6P8ASF7-F1
#
_cell.length_a   1.000
_cell.length_b   1.000
_cell.length_c   1.000
_cell.angle_alpha   90.00
_cell.angle_beta   90.00
_cell.angle_gamma   90.00
#
_symmetry.space_group_name_H-M   'P 1'
#
loop_
_entity.id
_entity.type
_entity.pdbx_description
1 polymer ?
#
loop_
_entity_poly.entity_id
_entity_poly.type
_entity_poly.pdbx_seq_one_letter_code
_entity_poly.pdbx_strand_id
1 'polypeptide(L)'
;MRYSFVLAAATAVFGAEMAKDEARAAELYDSGLIHEQLMMKKISQWQADEQAGLMDSTQWPRLNYTKCVDGFAHAIPDSPLHKFRCKNIDLYDFINHATLGSPNTDYRGKSGASSWGWWDVETGREFIATGMFDGVGFIEVLPTGRMRHVGFLPKFAPVADRAYWTEIRSYQHYMVIGSELEGNGVQIFDMKKLLTVTDAEAPVLFTNAKDITGHFNATLPLGSTHNIVINEEAKYGVAVGVRPRGQYCNGGLHFFSLEDPSNPVELGCDGQDGYVHDAQCLIYRGPDERYQGRDICYGYNEDSLTIYDVTDKRNSKIISITSYTGASYTHQGWVNDINWQEWLFMDDEYDEEELNGPASDGYPVTYIWDIRDLENPKQTGLFKATNRGIDHNLYVKKDLIFQSNYGAGMRVYDISSVPEDPTGNGVCEIAYFDIYPEDDHLEGGGIIAFSGSWSSYAMLPSGFIFINTIERGGYLVKMTKQESCKPKSCNADNCLRAMRAESISGRLEESQKFCGEFTKTFVADVSVVPEFAQKGCTGNVISKVSSACSCLPTPTPAA
;
A
#
# COMPACT_ATOMS: atom_id res chain seq x y z
N MET A 1 -19.90 54.67 12.25
CA MET A 1 -19.47 53.29 12.57
C MET A 1 -18.35 52.92 11.62
N ARG A 2 -17.14 52.73 12.13
CA ARG A 2 -15.99 52.25 11.36
C ARG A 2 -16.02 50.72 11.43
N TYR A 3 -16.25 50.05 10.31
CA TYR A 3 -16.03 48.61 10.19
C TYR A 3 -14.57 48.39 9.83
N SER A 4 -13.78 47.97 10.81
CA SER A 4 -12.44 47.44 10.59
C SER A 4 -12.59 46.02 10.03
N PHE A 5 -12.25 45.83 8.76
CA PHE A 5 -12.00 44.50 8.22
C PHE A 5 -10.62 44.05 8.67
N VAL A 6 -10.58 43.03 9.51
CA VAL A 6 -9.35 42.29 9.81
C VAL A 6 -9.03 41.45 8.57
N LEU A 7 -8.00 41.84 7.82
CA LEU A 7 -7.35 40.95 6.86
C LEU A 7 -6.69 39.82 7.66
N ALA A 8 -7.31 38.64 7.67
CA ALA A 8 -6.58 37.42 7.98
C ALA A 8 -5.67 37.14 6.79
N ALA A 9 -4.36 37.34 6.98
CA ALA A 9 -3.37 36.87 6.03
C ALA A 9 -3.39 35.34 6.08
N ALA A 10 -3.85 34.70 5.01
CA ALA A 10 -3.65 33.27 4.80
C ALA A 10 -2.15 33.06 4.62
N THR A 11 -1.49 32.54 5.65
CA THR A 11 -0.17 31.96 5.52
C THR A 11 -0.27 30.79 4.55
N ALA A 12 0.46 30.87 3.43
CA ALA A 12 0.65 29.74 2.54
C ALA A 12 1.23 28.58 3.36
N VAL A 13 0.43 27.55 3.63
CA VAL A 13 0.89 26.36 4.33
C VAL A 13 1.63 25.50 3.32
N PHE A 14 2.92 25.80 3.14
CA PHE A 14 3.88 24.80 2.72
C PHE A 14 4.36 24.07 3.98
N GLY A 15 4.17 22.76 3.98
CA GLY A 15 4.63 21.82 5.00
C GLY A 15 3.54 21.41 5.98
N ALA A 16 2.89 20.27 5.72
CA ALA A 16 2.00 19.61 6.68
C ALA A 16 2.79 18.64 7.59
N GLU A 17 4.11 18.52 7.38
CA GLU A 17 5.02 17.87 8.33
C GLU A 17 5.03 18.59 9.67
N MET A 18 5.26 17.83 10.72
CA MET A 18 5.40 18.31 12.08
C MET A 18 6.38 17.45 12.87
N ALA A 19 6.85 18.00 13.98
CA ALA A 19 7.58 17.19 14.95
C ALA A 19 6.68 16.09 15.50
N LYS A 20 7.26 14.92 15.79
CA LYS A 20 6.58 13.83 16.49
C LYS A 20 6.06 14.35 17.84
N ASP A 21 4.79 14.05 18.14
CA ASP A 21 4.21 14.33 19.46
C ASP A 21 4.58 13.20 20.41
N GLU A 22 5.67 13.41 21.16
CA GLU A 22 6.22 12.41 22.09
C GLU A 22 5.22 11.95 23.17
N ALA A 23 4.29 12.81 23.59
CA ALA A 23 3.31 12.44 24.60
C ALA A 23 2.23 11.52 24.00
N ARG A 24 1.74 11.88 22.80
CA ARG A 24 0.80 11.05 22.04
C ARG A 24 1.44 9.72 21.62
N ALA A 25 2.70 9.75 21.18
CA ALA A 25 3.49 8.58 20.82
C ALA A 25 3.58 7.59 21.99
N ALA A 26 4.02 8.07 23.16
CA ALA A 26 4.14 7.26 24.36
C ALA A 26 2.81 6.63 24.81
N GLU A 27 1.70 7.36 24.70
CA GLU A 27 0.38 6.90 25.11
C GLU A 27 -0.22 5.88 24.13
N LEU A 28 -0.15 6.16 22.82
CA LEU A 28 -0.93 5.46 21.81
C LEU A 28 -0.12 4.46 20.97
N TYR A 29 1.13 4.79 20.64
CA TYR A 29 1.93 4.08 19.64
C TYR A 29 3.02 3.22 20.27
N ASP A 30 3.87 3.80 21.12
CA ASP A 30 4.93 3.07 21.84
C ASP A 30 4.35 2.01 22.78
N SER A 31 3.15 2.27 23.31
CA SER A 31 2.39 1.32 24.14
C SER A 31 1.84 0.13 23.34
N GLY A 32 1.79 0.25 22.01
CA GLY A 32 1.15 -0.72 21.11
C GLY A 32 -0.38 -0.67 21.09
N LEU A 33 -1.00 0.35 21.71
CA LEU A 33 -2.45 0.45 21.82
C LEU A 33 -3.13 0.54 20.45
N ILE A 34 -2.68 1.46 19.58
CA ILE A 34 -3.28 1.64 18.24
C ILE A 34 -3.09 0.38 17.39
N HIS A 35 -1.91 -0.22 17.42
CA HIS A 35 -1.64 -1.48 16.73
C HIS A 35 -2.59 -2.59 17.14
N GLU A 36 -2.69 -2.87 18.44
CA GLU A 36 -3.57 -3.95 18.91
C GLU A 36 -5.04 -3.62 18.66
N GLN A 37 -5.45 -2.35 18.72
CA GLN A 37 -6.80 -1.92 18.31
C GLN A 37 -7.08 -2.23 16.84
N LEU A 38 -6.18 -1.83 15.93
CA LEU A 38 -6.29 -2.10 14.50
C LEU A 38 -6.31 -3.60 14.20
N MET A 39 -5.40 -4.36 14.82
CA MET A 39 -5.34 -5.82 14.71
C MET A 39 -6.64 -6.48 15.18
N MET A 40 -7.16 -6.10 16.35
CA MET A 40 -8.42 -6.62 16.87
C MET A 40 -9.60 -6.26 15.96
N LYS A 41 -9.61 -5.07 15.37
CA LYS A 41 -10.65 -4.62 14.44
C LYS A 41 -10.68 -5.47 13.17
N LYS A 42 -9.51 -5.65 12.55
CA LYS A 42 -9.32 -6.55 11.39
C LYS A 42 -9.80 -7.97 11.70
N ILE A 43 -9.32 -8.55 12.81
CA ILE A 43 -9.69 -9.91 13.24
C ILE A 43 -11.21 -10.02 13.50
N SER A 44 -11.79 -9.04 14.19
CA SER A 44 -13.22 -9.00 14.51
C SER A 44 -14.07 -8.95 13.23
N GLN A 45 -13.69 -8.11 12.26
CA GLN A 45 -14.34 -8.05 10.97
C GLN A 45 -14.24 -9.39 10.23
N TRP A 46 -13.03 -9.94 10.07
CA TRP A 46 -12.84 -11.20 9.33
C TRP A 46 -13.55 -12.38 9.99
N GLN A 47 -13.61 -12.43 11.32
CA GLN A 47 -14.38 -13.44 12.05
C GLN A 47 -15.90 -13.29 11.82
N ALA A 48 -16.40 -12.06 11.69
CA ALA A 48 -17.79 -11.82 11.35
C ALA A 48 -18.11 -12.20 9.89
N ASP A 49 -17.24 -11.82 8.95
CA ASP A 49 -17.33 -12.18 7.53
C ASP A 49 -17.28 -13.69 7.34
N GLU A 50 -16.42 -14.34 8.10
CA GLU A 50 -16.29 -15.77 8.18
C GLU A 50 -17.57 -16.45 8.69
N GLN A 51 -18.17 -15.98 9.78
CA GLN A 51 -19.45 -16.49 10.29
C GLN A 51 -20.60 -16.26 9.30
N ALA A 52 -20.52 -15.22 8.48
CA ALA A 52 -21.46 -14.92 7.41
C ALA A 52 -21.22 -15.74 6.13
N GLY A 53 -20.13 -16.51 6.06
CA GLY A 53 -19.74 -17.30 4.88
C GLY A 53 -19.09 -16.50 3.76
N LEU A 54 -18.74 -15.23 3.98
CA LEU A 54 -18.10 -14.36 2.99
C LEU A 54 -16.64 -14.78 2.73
N MET A 55 -16.00 -15.42 3.70
CA MET A 55 -14.64 -15.96 3.59
C MET A 55 -14.59 -17.36 2.94
N ASP A 56 -15.72 -17.95 2.54
CA ASP A 56 -15.72 -19.23 1.83
C ASP A 56 -15.30 -19.05 0.37
N SER A 57 -14.00 -19.16 0.11
CA SER A 57 -13.45 -19.03 -1.24
C SER A 57 -13.91 -20.14 -2.22
N THR A 58 -14.51 -21.25 -1.76
CA THR A 58 -14.97 -22.32 -2.66
C THR A 58 -16.12 -21.88 -3.56
N GLN A 59 -16.84 -20.81 -3.19
CA GLN A 59 -17.90 -20.24 -4.00
C GLN A 59 -17.40 -19.53 -5.27
N TRP A 60 -16.10 -19.19 -5.32
CA TRP A 60 -15.48 -18.48 -6.45
C TRP A 60 -14.86 -19.47 -7.43
N PRO A 61 -15.45 -19.67 -8.64
CA PRO A 61 -14.89 -20.59 -9.63
C PRO A 61 -13.66 -20.00 -10.30
N ARG A 62 -12.82 -20.85 -10.89
CA ARG A 62 -11.70 -20.41 -11.73
C ARG A 62 -12.21 -19.54 -12.88
N LEU A 63 -11.67 -18.33 -13.01
CA LEU A 63 -12.01 -17.42 -14.09
C LEU A 63 -11.03 -17.57 -15.25
N ASN A 64 -11.40 -17.04 -16.41
CA ASN A 64 -10.58 -17.08 -17.62
C ASN A 64 -10.37 -15.66 -18.15
N TYR A 65 -9.58 -15.56 -19.21
CA TYR A 65 -9.33 -14.29 -19.88
C TYR A 65 -10.64 -13.54 -20.16
N THR A 66 -10.72 -12.34 -19.62
CA THR A 66 -11.88 -11.46 -19.72
C THR A 66 -11.37 -10.05 -19.97
N LYS A 67 -11.73 -9.52 -21.13
CA LYS A 67 -11.35 -8.17 -21.52
C LYS A 67 -12.11 -7.14 -20.70
N CYS A 68 -11.43 -6.05 -20.35
CA CYS A 68 -12.07 -4.85 -19.85
C CYS A 68 -12.75 -4.09 -21.00
N VAL A 69 -14.07 -4.02 -20.98
CA VAL A 69 -14.88 -3.32 -21.99
C VAL A 69 -15.81 -2.36 -21.28
N ASP A 70 -15.80 -1.10 -21.69
CA ASP A 70 -16.65 -0.03 -21.14
C ASP A 70 -16.60 0.08 -19.60
N GLY A 71 -15.41 -0.13 -19.03
CA GLY A 71 -15.16 -0.02 -17.59
C GLY A 71 -15.44 -1.30 -16.80
N PHE A 72 -15.78 -2.42 -17.45
CA PHE A 72 -16.10 -3.67 -16.77
C PHE A 72 -15.45 -4.90 -17.41
N ALA A 73 -15.02 -5.83 -16.57
CA ALA A 73 -14.64 -7.19 -16.93
C ALA A 73 -15.75 -8.15 -16.45
N HIS A 74 -16.58 -8.60 -17.40
CA HIS A 74 -17.68 -9.54 -17.14
C HIS A 74 -17.18 -10.98 -17.19
N ALA A 75 -16.58 -11.45 -16.10
CA ALA A 75 -15.90 -12.76 -16.08
C ALA A 75 -16.88 -13.94 -16.14
N ILE A 76 -18.09 -13.76 -15.61
CA ILE A 76 -19.21 -14.70 -15.76
C ILE A 76 -20.44 -13.92 -16.26
N PRO A 77 -21.06 -14.33 -17.38
CA PRO A 77 -22.28 -13.71 -17.87
C PRO A 77 -23.37 -13.67 -16.79
N ASP A 78 -24.07 -12.54 -16.70
CA ASP A 78 -25.21 -12.33 -15.80
C ASP A 78 -24.93 -12.54 -14.29
N SER A 79 -23.66 -12.51 -13.88
CA SER A 79 -23.26 -12.61 -12.47
C SER A 79 -22.73 -11.26 -11.95
N PRO A 80 -23.48 -10.55 -11.08
CA PRO A 80 -23.03 -9.30 -10.49
C PRO A 80 -21.71 -9.43 -9.70
N LEU A 81 -21.52 -10.57 -9.01
CA LEU A 81 -20.31 -10.85 -8.22
C LEU A 81 -19.04 -11.03 -9.08
N HIS A 82 -19.20 -11.29 -10.38
CA HIS A 82 -18.09 -11.50 -11.33
C HIS A 82 -18.03 -10.41 -12.40
N LYS A 83 -18.65 -9.25 -12.12
CA LYS A 83 -18.60 -8.06 -12.94
C LYS A 83 -17.68 -7.05 -12.27
N PHE A 84 -16.39 -7.16 -12.55
CA PHE A 84 -15.35 -6.33 -11.95
C PHE A 84 -15.24 -4.99 -12.66
N ARG A 85 -15.12 -3.87 -11.92
CA ARG A 85 -14.74 -2.61 -12.55
C ARG A 85 -13.28 -2.66 -12.94
N CYS A 86 -12.97 -2.06 -14.07
CA CYS A 86 -11.61 -2.05 -14.57
C CYS A 86 -11.37 -0.81 -15.43
N LYS A 87 -10.11 -0.39 -15.47
CA LYS A 87 -9.62 0.58 -16.43
C LYS A 87 -8.27 0.11 -16.94
N ASN A 88 -8.19 -0.04 -18.25
CA ASN A 88 -6.95 -0.40 -18.97
C ASN A 88 -6.28 -1.70 -18.49
N ILE A 89 -6.98 -2.58 -17.76
CA ILE A 89 -6.46 -3.86 -17.27
C ILE A 89 -7.45 -4.97 -17.62
N ASP A 90 -6.95 -6.00 -18.29
CA ASP A 90 -7.72 -7.22 -18.56
C ASP A 90 -7.46 -8.28 -17.48
N LEU A 91 -8.48 -9.07 -17.17
CA LEU A 91 -8.36 -10.29 -16.36
C LEU A 91 -7.83 -11.43 -17.24
N TYR A 92 -6.92 -12.25 -16.72
CA TYR A 92 -6.34 -13.40 -17.43
C TYR A 92 -6.68 -14.73 -16.76
N ASP A 93 -6.58 -14.81 -15.44
CA ASP A 93 -6.89 -16.02 -14.68
C ASP A 93 -7.28 -15.65 -13.23
N PHE A 94 -7.94 -16.57 -12.55
CA PHE A 94 -8.19 -16.47 -11.12
C PHE A 94 -8.17 -17.87 -10.51
N ILE A 95 -7.51 -18.03 -9.36
CA ILE A 95 -7.56 -19.27 -8.58
C ILE A 95 -7.98 -18.91 -7.15
N ASN A 96 -9.04 -19.56 -6.66
CA ASN A 96 -9.52 -19.33 -5.31
C ASN A 96 -8.55 -19.87 -4.24
N HIS A 97 -8.61 -19.32 -3.03
CA HIS A 97 -7.75 -19.77 -1.94
C HIS A 97 -7.99 -21.21 -1.52
N ALA A 98 -9.21 -21.75 -1.66
CA ALA A 98 -9.47 -23.16 -1.39
C ALA A 98 -8.64 -24.10 -2.28
N THR A 99 -8.21 -23.63 -3.46
CA THR A 99 -7.34 -24.36 -4.38
C THR A 99 -5.86 -24.03 -4.18
N LEU A 100 -5.53 -22.80 -3.75
CA LEU A 100 -4.14 -22.35 -3.51
C LEU A 100 -3.58 -22.72 -2.12
N GLY A 101 -4.45 -22.78 -1.11
CA GLY A 101 -4.08 -23.01 0.28
C GLY A 101 -3.71 -24.46 0.56
N SER A 102 -3.32 -24.73 1.81
CA SER A 102 -2.95 -26.08 2.22
C SER A 102 -4.15 -27.03 2.04
N PRO A 103 -3.93 -28.26 1.54
CA PRO A 103 -4.97 -29.29 1.52
C PRO A 103 -5.39 -29.77 2.92
N ASN A 104 -4.73 -29.29 3.99
CA ASN A 104 -4.83 -29.82 5.35
C ASN A 104 -5.54 -28.90 6.37
N THR A 105 -6.20 -27.81 5.94
CA THR A 105 -6.79 -26.83 6.87
C THR A 105 -8.28 -26.59 6.66
N ASP A 106 -8.94 -26.21 7.75
CA ASP A 106 -10.34 -25.79 7.78
C ASP A 106 -10.50 -24.40 7.12
N TYR A 107 -11.74 -23.92 6.98
CA TYR A 107 -12.13 -22.65 6.32
C TYR A 107 -11.21 -21.43 6.55
N ARG A 108 -10.67 -21.22 7.76
CA ARG A 108 -9.70 -20.15 8.07
C ARG A 108 -8.41 -20.20 7.25
N GLY A 109 -7.96 -21.39 6.85
CA GLY A 109 -6.79 -21.61 5.99
C GLY A 109 -6.91 -21.05 4.58
N LYS A 110 -8.07 -20.51 4.21
CA LYS A 110 -8.39 -20.05 2.86
C LYS A 110 -8.40 -18.53 2.74
N SER A 111 -7.66 -17.82 3.59
CA SER A 111 -7.41 -16.39 3.42
C SER A 111 -6.00 -16.10 2.91
N GLY A 112 -5.83 -14.97 2.23
CA GLY A 112 -4.57 -14.54 1.64
C GLY A 112 -3.97 -13.30 2.32
N ALA A 113 -2.67 -13.09 2.09
CA ALA A 113 -1.88 -11.98 2.63
C ALA A 113 -0.89 -11.45 1.57
N SER A 114 0.34 -11.12 1.98
CA SER A 114 1.41 -10.63 1.10
C SER A 114 1.67 -11.55 -0.09
N SER A 115 2.30 -11.01 -1.13
CA SER A 115 2.74 -11.79 -2.28
C SER A 115 4.00 -11.18 -2.88
N TRP A 116 4.87 -12.04 -3.41
CA TRP A 116 6.08 -11.59 -4.07
C TRP A 116 6.48 -12.55 -5.20
N GLY A 117 7.23 -12.05 -6.17
CA GLY A 117 7.59 -12.83 -7.35
C GLY A 117 9.09 -13.05 -7.53
N TRP A 118 9.41 -14.06 -8.32
CA TRP A 118 10.73 -14.37 -8.81
C TRP A 118 10.62 -14.92 -10.23
N TRP A 119 11.61 -14.63 -11.08
CA TRP A 119 11.73 -15.27 -12.38
C TRP A 119 13.13 -15.84 -12.56
N ASP A 120 13.18 -17.00 -13.18
CA ASP A 120 14.43 -17.66 -13.52
C ASP A 120 14.97 -17.10 -14.83
N VAL A 121 16.12 -16.44 -14.79
CA VAL A 121 16.72 -15.82 -15.99
C VAL A 121 17.20 -16.84 -17.02
N GLU A 122 17.46 -18.09 -16.61
CA GLU A 122 17.95 -19.14 -17.50
C GLU A 122 16.81 -19.75 -18.33
N THR A 123 15.67 -20.04 -17.70
CA THR A 123 14.50 -20.67 -18.34
C THR A 123 13.43 -19.67 -18.78
N GLY A 124 13.45 -18.44 -18.27
CA GLY A 124 12.43 -17.42 -18.49
C GLY A 124 11.09 -17.70 -17.78
N ARG A 125 11.08 -18.66 -16.84
CA ARG A 125 9.87 -19.03 -16.09
C ARG A 125 9.63 -18.06 -14.94
N GLU A 126 8.37 -17.78 -14.70
CA GLU A 126 7.93 -16.75 -13.75
C GLU A 126 7.10 -17.39 -12.63
N PHE A 127 7.38 -17.01 -11.39
CA PHE A 127 6.77 -17.58 -10.22
C PHE A 127 6.33 -16.50 -9.23
N ILE A 128 5.28 -16.81 -8.49
CA ILE A 128 4.75 -16.03 -7.38
C ILE A 128 4.74 -16.93 -6.14
N ALA A 129 5.19 -16.38 -5.02
CA ALA A 129 4.90 -16.86 -3.69
C ALA A 129 3.74 -16.03 -3.13
N THR A 130 2.66 -16.70 -2.70
CA THR A 130 1.44 -16.06 -2.19
C THR A 130 1.25 -16.45 -0.73
N GLY A 131 1.22 -15.46 0.14
CA GLY A 131 0.96 -15.62 1.56
C GLY A 131 -0.47 -16.09 1.76
N MET A 132 -0.62 -17.10 2.59
CA MET A 132 -1.88 -17.72 2.99
C MET A 132 -1.92 -17.79 4.51
N PHE A 133 -3.11 -17.89 5.11
CA PHE A 133 -3.26 -18.02 6.58
C PHE A 133 -2.37 -19.13 7.17
N ASP A 134 -2.26 -20.25 6.46
CA ASP A 134 -1.59 -21.47 6.94
C ASP A 134 -0.23 -21.74 6.26
N GLY A 135 0.29 -20.80 5.48
CA GLY A 135 1.60 -20.93 4.85
C GLY A 135 1.78 -20.07 3.61
N VAL A 136 2.47 -20.62 2.61
CA VAL A 136 2.78 -19.95 1.35
C VAL A 136 2.48 -20.89 0.20
N GLY A 137 1.59 -20.45 -0.70
CA GLY A 137 1.35 -21.11 -1.98
C GLY A 137 2.37 -20.65 -3.03
N PHE A 138 2.77 -21.55 -3.91
CA PHE A 138 3.69 -21.27 -5.02
C PHE A 138 2.99 -21.46 -6.35
N ILE A 139 3.02 -20.42 -7.18
CA ILE A 139 2.32 -20.36 -8.44
C ILE A 139 3.32 -20.10 -9.56
N GLU A 140 3.26 -20.86 -10.64
CA GLU A 140 3.93 -20.53 -11.91
C GLU A 140 2.96 -19.73 -12.79
N VAL A 141 3.43 -18.59 -13.30
CA VAL A 141 2.72 -17.77 -14.27
C VAL A 141 3.16 -18.19 -15.67
N LEU A 142 2.26 -18.86 -16.38
CA LEU A 142 2.54 -19.37 -17.72
C LEU A 142 2.44 -18.24 -18.76
N PRO A 143 3.23 -18.30 -19.85
CA PRO A 143 3.16 -17.31 -20.94
C PRO A 143 1.77 -17.14 -21.57
N THR A 144 0.90 -18.14 -21.43
CA THR A 144 -0.50 -18.10 -21.86
C THR A 144 -1.39 -17.20 -20.99
N GLY A 145 -0.85 -16.59 -19.93
CA GLY A 145 -1.63 -15.88 -18.92
C GLY A 145 -2.49 -16.82 -18.09
N ARG A 146 -1.95 -18.00 -17.77
CA ARG A 146 -2.59 -18.96 -16.86
C ARG A 146 -1.68 -19.20 -15.66
N MET A 147 -2.29 -19.38 -14.51
CA MET A 147 -1.62 -19.75 -13.28
C MET A 147 -1.63 -21.27 -13.08
N ARG A 148 -0.50 -21.81 -12.65
CA ARG A 148 -0.32 -23.22 -12.28
C ARG A 148 0.09 -23.28 -10.82
N HIS A 149 -0.73 -23.90 -9.98
CA HIS A 149 -0.40 -24.11 -8.56
C HIS A 149 0.68 -25.21 -8.46
N VAL A 150 1.90 -24.83 -8.09
CA VAL A 150 3.10 -25.70 -8.11
C VAL A 150 3.28 -26.42 -6.77
N GLY A 151 3.01 -25.75 -5.66
CA GLY A 151 3.15 -26.35 -4.35
C GLY A 151 2.86 -25.40 -3.21
N PHE A 152 3.04 -25.89 -1.99
CA PHE A 152 2.67 -25.20 -0.77
C PHE A 152 3.69 -25.47 0.35
N LEU A 153 4.14 -24.43 1.06
CA LEU A 153 4.99 -24.52 2.25
C LEU A 153 4.17 -24.10 3.49
N PRO A 154 3.97 -24.97 4.49
CA PRO A 154 3.25 -24.60 5.70
C PRO A 154 4.03 -23.62 6.58
N LYS A 155 3.31 -22.88 7.42
CA LYS A 155 3.88 -22.09 8.52
C LYS A 155 4.85 -22.92 9.37
N PHE A 156 5.84 -22.25 9.93
CA PHE A 156 6.79 -22.90 10.84
C PHE A 156 6.13 -23.26 12.18
N ALA A 157 5.25 -22.39 12.68
CA ALA A 157 4.49 -22.57 13.91
C ALA A 157 3.06 -23.09 13.66
N PRO A 158 2.41 -23.70 14.68
CA PRO A 158 0.99 -24.01 14.63
C PRO A 158 0.13 -22.77 14.37
N VAL A 159 -0.88 -22.90 13.52
CA VAL A 159 -1.78 -21.79 13.16
C VAL A 159 -2.65 -21.33 14.33
N ALA A 160 -2.85 -20.02 14.43
CA ALA A 160 -3.67 -19.32 15.43
C ALA A 160 -4.17 -17.99 14.86
N ASP A 161 -4.88 -17.17 15.64
CA ASP A 161 -5.50 -15.93 15.13
C ASP A 161 -4.54 -14.96 14.44
N ARG A 162 -3.28 -14.87 14.89
CA ARG A 162 -2.26 -14.01 14.28
C ARG A 162 -1.63 -14.56 12.99
N ALA A 163 -2.15 -15.68 12.45
CA ALA A 163 -1.64 -16.25 11.20
C ALA A 163 -2.07 -15.51 9.93
N TYR A 164 -3.04 -14.59 10.01
CA TYR A 164 -3.47 -13.78 8.87
C TYR A 164 -2.32 -13.01 8.20
N TRP A 165 -1.31 -12.60 8.98
CA TRP A 165 -0.14 -11.90 8.46
C TRP A 165 0.96 -12.90 8.07
N THR A 166 1.18 -12.99 6.76
CA THR A 166 2.26 -13.74 6.12
C THR A 166 2.98 -12.82 5.16
N GLU A 167 4.05 -12.19 5.63
CA GLU A 167 4.79 -11.20 4.85
C GLU A 167 5.98 -11.84 4.12
N ILE A 168 6.14 -11.48 2.85
CA ILE A 168 7.09 -12.13 1.93
C ILE A 168 7.89 -11.06 1.19
N ARG A 169 9.21 -11.28 1.07
CA ARG A 169 10.09 -10.56 0.15
C ARG A 169 11.02 -11.54 -0.56
N SER A 170 11.38 -11.24 -1.81
CA SER A 170 12.45 -11.99 -2.48
C SER A 170 13.83 -11.52 -2.03
N TYR A 171 14.76 -12.45 -2.01
CA TYR A 171 16.19 -12.17 -2.06
C TYR A 171 16.79 -13.08 -3.13
N GLN A 172 17.20 -12.53 -4.27
CA GLN A 172 17.60 -13.32 -5.44
C GLN A 172 16.50 -14.32 -5.85
N HIS A 173 16.75 -15.62 -5.66
CA HIS A 173 15.83 -16.73 -5.95
C HIS A 173 15.21 -17.33 -4.67
N TYR A 174 15.43 -16.70 -3.52
CA TYR A 174 14.84 -17.09 -2.25
C TYR A 174 13.61 -16.24 -1.94
N MET A 175 12.65 -16.83 -1.24
CA MET A 175 11.57 -16.12 -0.57
C MET A 175 11.83 -16.14 0.93
N VAL A 176 11.88 -14.95 1.52
CA VAL A 176 12.07 -14.72 2.96
C VAL A 176 10.70 -14.39 3.54
N ILE A 177 10.26 -15.22 4.49
CA ILE A 177 8.85 -15.30 4.91
C ILE A 177 8.77 -15.07 6.43
N GLY A 178 8.07 -14.01 6.82
CA GLY A 178 7.76 -13.67 8.22
C GLY A 178 6.30 -13.93 8.58
N SER A 179 5.98 -13.92 9.87
CA SER A 179 4.61 -13.98 10.36
C SER A 179 4.45 -13.45 11.78
N GLU A 180 3.26 -12.91 12.08
CA GLU A 180 2.82 -12.52 13.42
C GLU A 180 2.56 -13.72 14.38
N LEU A 181 2.77 -14.95 13.89
CA LEU A 181 2.66 -16.15 14.71
C LEU A 181 3.83 -16.31 15.68
N GLU A 182 3.50 -16.57 16.94
CA GLU A 182 4.48 -16.95 17.95
C GLU A 182 5.15 -18.28 17.59
N GLY A 183 6.47 -18.30 17.68
CA GLY A 183 7.33 -19.43 17.31
C GLY A 183 7.61 -19.55 15.81
N ASN A 184 7.12 -18.64 14.96
CA ASN A 184 7.29 -18.78 13.52
C ASN A 184 8.73 -18.55 13.06
N GLY A 185 9.41 -17.55 13.63
CA GLY A 185 10.67 -17.03 13.10
C GLY A 185 10.51 -16.57 11.65
N VAL A 186 11.64 -16.54 10.93
CA VAL A 186 11.70 -16.20 9.51
C VAL A 186 12.13 -17.42 8.71
N GLN A 187 11.27 -17.91 7.82
CA GLN A 187 11.56 -19.04 6.92
C GLN A 187 12.21 -18.53 5.64
N ILE A 188 13.22 -19.25 5.11
CA ILE A 188 13.84 -18.95 3.82
C ILE A 188 13.61 -20.15 2.89
N PHE A 189 12.95 -19.93 1.76
CA PHE A 189 12.63 -20.98 0.78
C PHE A 189 13.32 -20.73 -0.57
N ASP A 190 13.92 -21.75 -1.17
CA ASP A 190 14.55 -21.68 -2.49
C ASP A 190 13.54 -21.93 -3.62
N MET A 191 13.23 -20.91 -4.42
CA MET A 191 12.27 -21.00 -5.52
C MET A 191 12.76 -21.89 -6.68
N LYS A 192 14.06 -22.18 -6.80
CA LYS A 192 14.56 -23.09 -7.84
C LYS A 192 14.04 -24.51 -7.68
N LYS A 193 13.61 -24.89 -6.46
CA LYS A 193 12.95 -26.18 -6.20
C LYS A 193 11.67 -26.37 -7.03
N LEU A 194 11.02 -25.27 -7.41
CA LEU A 194 9.81 -25.28 -8.24
C LEU A 194 10.09 -25.62 -9.71
N LEU A 195 11.34 -25.44 -10.17
CA LEU A 195 11.69 -25.65 -11.57
C LEU A 195 11.55 -27.10 -12.01
N THR A 196 11.71 -28.06 -11.09
CA THR A 196 11.66 -29.49 -11.41
C THR A 196 10.28 -30.12 -11.21
N VAL A 197 9.31 -29.38 -10.67
CA VAL A 197 7.97 -29.91 -10.36
C VAL A 197 7.16 -30.07 -11.65
N THR A 198 6.73 -31.30 -11.94
CA THR A 198 5.90 -31.65 -13.11
C THR A 198 4.40 -31.52 -12.82
N ASP A 199 3.56 -31.50 -13.87
CA ASP A 199 2.09 -31.41 -13.72
C ASP A 199 1.49 -32.58 -12.95
N ALA A 200 2.14 -33.75 -13.02
CA ALA A 200 1.70 -34.94 -12.29
C ALA A 200 2.03 -34.90 -10.79
N GLU A 201 3.03 -34.10 -10.40
CA GLU A 201 3.47 -33.94 -9.00
C GLU A 201 2.81 -32.74 -8.32
N ALA A 202 2.36 -31.76 -9.10
CA ALA A 202 1.79 -30.52 -8.58
C ALA A 202 0.35 -30.72 -8.06
N PRO A 203 -0.03 -30.04 -6.95
CA PRO A 203 0.83 -29.24 -6.08
C PRO A 203 1.66 -30.11 -5.12
N VAL A 204 2.94 -29.79 -4.95
CA VAL A 204 3.83 -30.44 -3.96
C VAL A 204 3.62 -29.80 -2.58
N LEU A 205 3.36 -30.62 -1.56
CA LEU A 205 3.39 -30.17 -0.17
C LEU A 205 4.82 -30.24 0.38
N PHE A 206 5.46 -29.08 0.51
CA PHE A 206 6.78 -28.93 1.11
C PHE A 206 6.72 -28.99 2.64
N THR A 207 7.86 -29.21 3.29
CA THR A 207 7.97 -29.34 4.74
C THR A 207 9.12 -28.52 5.31
N ASN A 208 8.90 -27.93 6.48
CA ASN A 208 9.94 -27.17 7.18
C ASN A 208 11.18 -28.00 7.56
N ALA A 209 11.02 -29.31 7.75
CA ALA A 209 12.14 -30.18 8.12
C ALA A 209 13.09 -30.51 6.95
N LYS A 210 12.63 -30.37 5.69
CA LYS A 210 13.39 -30.83 4.52
C LYS A 210 13.61 -29.74 3.48
N ASP A 211 12.65 -28.82 3.35
CA ASP A 211 12.51 -28.02 2.13
C ASP A 211 12.87 -26.55 2.31
N ILE A 212 12.88 -26.01 3.53
CA ILE A 212 13.42 -24.67 3.77
C ILE A 212 14.94 -24.68 3.66
N THR A 213 15.49 -23.61 3.13
CA THR A 213 16.94 -23.37 3.03
C THR A 213 17.52 -23.01 4.39
N GLY A 214 16.83 -22.14 5.12
CA GLY A 214 17.26 -21.64 6.43
C GLY A 214 16.09 -21.11 7.25
N HIS A 215 16.38 -20.86 8.53
CA HIS A 215 15.42 -20.32 9.49
C HIS A 215 16.14 -19.35 10.44
N PHE A 216 15.59 -18.15 10.61
CA PHE A 216 16.13 -17.15 11.52
C PHE A 216 15.18 -16.90 12.69
N ASN A 217 15.71 -16.98 13.91
CA ASN A 217 14.95 -16.69 15.12
C ASN A 217 15.79 -16.07 16.26
N ALA A 218 17.08 -15.80 16.02
CA ALA A 218 18.04 -15.51 17.08
C ALA A 218 17.70 -14.24 17.88
N THR A 219 17.13 -13.23 17.21
CA THR A 219 16.78 -11.93 17.80
C THR A 219 15.28 -11.67 17.89
N LEU A 220 14.48 -12.72 17.79
CA LEU A 220 13.02 -12.64 17.77
C LEU A 220 12.47 -13.29 19.05
N PRO A 221 12.20 -12.53 20.12
CA PRO A 221 11.89 -13.09 21.44
C PRO A 221 10.73 -14.09 21.43
N LEU A 222 9.68 -13.79 20.66
CA LEU A 222 8.55 -14.71 20.43
C LEU A 222 8.58 -15.35 19.05
N GLY A 223 9.60 -15.11 18.23
CA GLY A 223 9.61 -15.53 16.82
C GLY A 223 8.53 -14.87 15.95
N SER A 224 7.86 -13.83 16.44
CA SER A 224 6.81 -13.10 15.72
C SER A 224 7.39 -11.83 15.10
N THR A 225 7.05 -11.60 13.84
CA THR A 225 7.47 -10.45 13.02
C THR A 225 6.27 -9.92 12.26
N HIS A 226 6.07 -8.61 12.21
CA HIS A 226 4.99 -8.05 11.42
C HIS A 226 5.28 -8.15 9.92
N ASN A 227 6.48 -7.72 9.53
CA ASN A 227 6.90 -7.64 8.14
C ASN A 227 8.38 -7.99 7.98
N ILE A 228 8.80 -8.19 6.74
CA ILE A 228 10.18 -8.48 6.33
C ILE A 228 10.60 -7.46 5.29
N VAL A 229 11.80 -6.90 5.44
CA VAL A 229 12.43 -5.98 4.50
C VAL A 229 13.72 -6.60 3.98
N ILE A 230 14.08 -6.34 2.73
CA ILE A 230 15.29 -6.88 2.09
C ILE A 230 16.07 -5.74 1.46
N ASN A 231 17.36 -5.65 1.77
CA ASN A 231 18.31 -4.91 0.93
C ASN A 231 19.17 -5.94 0.20
N GLU A 232 18.79 -6.25 -1.05
CA GLU A 232 19.43 -7.29 -1.84
C GLU A 232 20.88 -6.95 -2.20
N GLU A 233 21.18 -5.66 -2.45
CA GLU A 233 22.53 -5.19 -2.76
C GLU A 233 23.50 -5.42 -1.58
N ALA A 234 23.03 -5.11 -0.37
CA ALA A 234 23.79 -5.27 0.87
C ALA A 234 23.63 -6.66 1.51
N LYS A 235 22.83 -7.55 0.90
CA LYS A 235 22.68 -8.97 1.28
C LYS A 235 22.21 -9.21 2.71
N TYR A 236 21.22 -8.45 3.16
CA TYR A 236 20.60 -8.67 4.47
C TYR A 236 19.08 -8.54 4.40
N GLY A 237 18.44 -9.12 5.41
CA GLY A 237 17.03 -8.91 5.71
C GLY A 237 16.85 -8.18 7.03
N VAL A 238 15.67 -7.58 7.19
CA VAL A 238 15.23 -6.93 8.42
C VAL A 238 13.89 -7.51 8.81
N ALA A 239 13.78 -8.01 10.03
CA ALA A 239 12.50 -8.30 10.64
C ALA A 239 12.04 -7.03 11.37
N VAL A 240 10.82 -6.60 11.09
CA VAL A 240 10.22 -5.41 11.71
C VAL A 240 8.92 -5.77 12.42
N GLY A 241 8.50 -4.91 13.34
CA GLY A 241 7.35 -5.14 14.18
C GLY A 241 7.48 -6.39 15.06
N VAL A 242 8.70 -6.67 15.53
CA VAL A 242 9.00 -7.85 16.34
C VAL A 242 8.27 -7.79 17.67
N ARG A 243 7.62 -8.90 18.07
CA ARG A 243 6.90 -8.98 19.35
C ARG A 243 7.75 -9.65 20.45
N PRO A 244 7.67 -9.15 21.69
CA PRO A 244 6.85 -8.02 22.15
C PRO A 244 7.57 -6.65 22.02
N ARG A 245 6.80 -5.57 21.77
CA ARG A 245 7.27 -4.18 21.56
C ARG A 245 8.13 -3.56 22.67
N GLY A 246 8.17 -4.15 23.86
CA GLY A 246 8.98 -3.67 25.00
C GLY A 246 10.23 -4.49 25.28
N GLN A 247 10.55 -5.47 24.42
CA GLN A 247 11.74 -6.31 24.56
C GLN A 247 12.59 -6.19 23.32
N TYR A 248 13.90 -6.30 23.52
CA TYR A 248 14.95 -6.43 22.49
C TYR A 248 14.64 -5.59 21.22
N CYS A 249 15.14 -4.35 21.18
CA CYS A 249 14.93 -3.41 20.06
C CYS A 249 13.48 -2.95 19.80
N ASN A 250 12.60 -3.10 20.79
CA ASN A 250 11.30 -2.44 20.87
C ASN A 250 10.34 -2.65 19.67
N GLY A 251 10.52 -3.73 18.91
CA GLY A 251 9.78 -3.96 17.67
C GLY A 251 10.26 -3.12 16.48
N GLY A 252 11.44 -2.52 16.57
CA GLY A 252 12.08 -1.76 15.50
C GLY A 252 12.74 -2.65 14.43
N LEU A 253 13.93 -2.26 13.97
CA LEU A 253 14.67 -2.94 12.90
C LEU A 253 15.54 -4.07 13.47
N HIS A 254 15.29 -5.33 13.11
CA HIS A 254 16.14 -6.46 13.50
C HIS A 254 16.88 -7.03 12.28
N PHE A 255 18.19 -6.78 12.17
CA PHE A 255 18.99 -7.12 11.00
C PHE A 255 19.54 -8.55 11.06
N PHE A 256 19.47 -9.26 9.94
CA PHE A 256 20.07 -10.57 9.77
C PHE A 256 20.70 -10.76 8.38
N SER A 257 21.83 -11.47 8.32
CA SER A 257 22.57 -11.71 7.09
C SER A 257 21.84 -12.70 6.18
N LEU A 258 21.89 -12.41 4.88
CA LEU A 258 21.48 -13.29 3.79
C LEU A 258 22.67 -13.64 2.88
N GLU A 259 23.91 -13.43 3.33
CA GLU A 259 25.09 -13.87 2.59
C GLU A 259 25.15 -15.40 2.46
N ASP A 260 24.76 -16.12 3.52
CA ASP A 260 24.48 -17.55 3.52
C ASP A 260 23.04 -17.79 3.97
N PRO A 261 22.08 -17.87 3.03
CA PRO A 261 20.67 -18.08 3.35
C PRO A 261 20.38 -19.41 4.07
N SER A 262 21.33 -20.36 4.11
CA SER A 262 21.18 -21.61 4.87
C SER A 262 21.51 -21.47 6.35
N ASN A 263 22.22 -20.40 6.71
CA ASN A 263 22.60 -20.08 8.07
C ASN A 263 22.55 -18.56 8.31
N PRO A 264 21.33 -17.97 8.32
CA PRO A 264 21.17 -16.54 8.58
C PRO A 264 21.63 -16.20 10.01
N VAL A 265 22.44 -15.14 10.14
CA VAL A 265 23.01 -14.71 11.43
C VAL A 265 22.61 -13.28 11.76
N GLU A 266 22.47 -12.98 13.04
CA GLU A 266 22.22 -11.63 13.54
C GLU A 266 23.32 -10.65 13.12
N LEU A 267 22.90 -9.46 12.66
CA LEU A 267 23.79 -8.34 12.35
C LEU A 267 23.69 -7.19 13.35
N GLY A 268 22.58 -7.10 14.10
CA GLY A 268 22.30 -6.05 15.09
C GLY A 268 20.83 -5.65 15.03
N CYS A 269 20.45 -4.59 15.74
CA CYS A 269 19.11 -4.04 15.67
C CYS A 269 19.07 -2.56 16.07
N ASP A 270 17.99 -1.87 15.69
CA ASP A 270 17.70 -0.48 16.07
C ASP A 270 16.25 -0.38 16.56
N GLY A 271 16.07 0.13 17.78
CA GLY A 271 14.75 0.38 18.39
C GLY A 271 14.62 1.78 18.95
N GLN A 272 15.40 2.75 18.44
CA GLN A 272 15.49 4.11 18.98
C GLN A 272 14.19 4.90 18.85
N ASP A 273 13.39 4.64 17.81
CA ASP A 273 12.07 5.24 17.60
C ASP A 273 10.92 4.24 17.83
N GLY A 274 11.19 3.16 18.56
CA GLY A 274 10.18 2.16 18.89
C GLY A 274 9.83 1.25 17.71
N TYR A 275 8.52 1.03 17.52
CA TYR A 275 8.00 0.05 16.57
C TYR A 275 8.13 0.53 15.13
N VAL A 276 8.60 -0.35 14.26
CA VAL A 276 8.64 -0.12 12.81
C VAL A 276 7.64 -1.09 12.17
N HIS A 277 6.66 -0.56 11.44
CA HIS A 277 5.63 -1.37 10.79
C HIS A 277 6.12 -2.00 9.48
N ASP A 278 6.68 -1.16 8.62
CA ASP A 278 7.38 -1.54 7.39
C ASP A 278 8.59 -0.60 7.21
N ALA A 279 9.51 -0.94 6.32
CA ALA A 279 10.57 -0.05 5.90
C ALA A 279 11.03 -0.34 4.47
N GLN A 280 11.71 0.63 3.88
CA GLN A 280 12.49 0.42 2.67
C GLN A 280 13.96 0.73 2.93
N CYS A 281 14.83 -0.28 2.82
CA CYS A 281 16.26 -0.13 3.04
C CYS A 281 17.06 -0.22 1.73
N LEU A 282 17.86 0.81 1.45
CA LEU A 282 18.57 0.97 0.18
C LEU A 282 19.97 1.55 0.40
N ILE A 283 20.90 1.23 -0.51
CA ILE A 283 22.12 2.04 -0.63
C ILE A 283 21.74 3.41 -1.21
N TYR A 284 22.01 4.47 -0.45
CA TYR A 284 21.58 5.81 -0.76
C TYR A 284 22.38 6.39 -1.93
N ARG A 285 21.63 6.91 -2.90
CA ARG A 285 22.16 7.52 -4.12
C ARG A 285 21.50 8.86 -4.45
N GLY A 286 20.64 9.38 -3.58
CA GLY A 286 19.92 10.64 -3.79
C GLY A 286 20.79 11.90 -3.59
N PRO A 287 20.21 13.11 -3.73
CA PRO A 287 20.98 14.35 -3.80
C PRO A 287 21.62 14.81 -2.48
N ASP A 288 21.32 14.20 -1.33
CA ASP A 288 21.96 14.52 -0.07
C ASP A 288 23.39 13.93 0.01
N GLU A 289 24.38 14.73 -0.38
CA GLU A 289 25.79 14.30 -0.46
C GLU A 289 26.36 13.75 0.87
N ARG A 290 25.77 14.09 2.03
CA ARG A 290 26.21 13.60 3.34
C ARG A 290 26.03 12.08 3.49
N TYR A 291 25.04 11.52 2.81
CA TYR A 291 24.64 10.12 2.94
C TYR A 291 24.92 9.29 1.70
N GLN A 292 25.56 9.85 0.68
CA GLN A 292 25.93 9.14 -0.54
C GLN A 292 26.72 7.85 -0.25
N GLY A 293 26.21 6.73 -0.77
CA GLY A 293 26.78 5.39 -0.58
C GLY A 293 26.57 4.77 0.80
N ARG A 294 25.83 5.44 1.70
CA ARG A 294 25.44 4.89 3.00
C ARG A 294 24.22 3.98 2.85
N ASP A 295 24.00 3.11 3.81
CA ASP A 295 22.83 2.23 3.83
C ASP A 295 21.73 2.90 4.65
N ILE A 296 20.63 3.27 3.99
CA ILE A 296 19.55 4.09 4.56
C ILE A 296 18.26 3.27 4.57
N CYS A 297 17.59 3.24 5.72
CA CYS A 297 16.23 2.71 5.84
C CYS A 297 15.24 3.86 6.04
N TYR A 298 14.18 3.87 5.23
CA TYR A 298 12.99 4.71 5.43
C TYR A 298 11.97 3.85 6.19
N GLY A 299 11.79 4.10 7.48
CA GLY A 299 10.86 3.39 8.34
C GLY A 299 9.52 4.09 8.46
N TYR A 300 8.46 3.30 8.51
CA TYR A 300 7.07 3.73 8.62
C TYR A 300 6.57 3.25 10.00
N ASN A 301 6.53 4.17 10.96
CA ASN A 301 6.51 3.83 12.39
C ASN A 301 5.16 4.12 13.06
N GLU A 302 4.06 3.94 12.33
CA GLU A 302 2.67 4.18 12.77
C GLU A 302 2.32 5.66 13.06
N ASP A 303 3.25 6.47 13.55
CA ASP A 303 3.05 7.88 13.86
C ASP A 303 3.99 8.83 13.11
N SER A 304 4.97 8.29 12.39
CA SER A 304 6.05 9.06 11.78
C SER A 304 6.73 8.33 10.62
N LEU A 305 7.31 9.14 9.72
CA LEU A 305 8.37 8.74 8.81
C LEU A 305 9.71 8.92 9.54
N THR A 306 10.46 7.83 9.69
CA THR A 306 11.77 7.86 10.36
C THR A 306 12.85 7.37 9.41
N ILE A 307 13.88 8.21 9.22
CA ILE A 307 14.98 7.91 8.31
C ILE A 307 16.18 7.49 9.15
N TYR A 308 16.72 6.31 8.87
CA TYR A 308 17.83 5.70 9.60
C TYR A 308 19.06 5.59 8.72
N ASP A 309 20.23 5.86 9.28
CA ASP A 309 21.49 5.35 8.77
C ASP A 309 21.82 4.02 9.44
N VAL A 310 21.71 2.95 8.67
CA VAL A 310 21.91 1.57 9.12
C VAL A 310 23.23 1.00 8.62
N THR A 311 24.16 1.84 8.14
CA THR A 311 25.46 1.40 7.59
C THR A 311 26.19 0.46 8.55
N ASP A 312 26.22 0.82 9.83
CA ASP A 312 26.60 -0.07 10.93
C ASP A 312 25.34 -0.61 11.62
N LYS A 313 24.98 -1.86 11.33
CA LYS A 313 23.75 -2.49 11.84
C LYS A 313 23.75 -2.68 13.37
N ARG A 314 24.92 -2.63 14.02
CA ARG A 314 25.04 -2.72 15.49
C ARG A 314 24.97 -1.35 16.17
N ASN A 315 25.09 -0.29 15.38
CA ASN A 315 25.23 1.08 15.85
C ASN A 315 24.52 2.05 14.89
N SER A 316 23.33 1.64 14.47
CA SER A 316 22.47 2.40 13.57
C SER A 316 22.01 3.69 14.24
N LYS A 317 21.70 4.70 13.42
CA LYS A 317 21.38 6.05 13.90
C LYS A 317 20.16 6.57 13.18
N ILE A 318 19.30 7.25 13.93
CA ILE A 318 18.25 8.07 13.35
C ILE A 318 18.88 9.33 12.74
N ILE A 319 18.50 9.62 11.50
CA ILE A 319 18.79 10.87 10.79
C ILE A 319 17.68 11.88 11.09
N SER A 320 16.42 11.48 10.91
CA SER A 320 15.25 12.32 11.16
C SER A 320 14.06 11.49 11.63
N ILE A 321 13.19 12.10 12.43
CA ILE A 321 11.85 11.61 12.77
C ILE A 321 10.88 12.72 12.38
N THR A 322 9.90 12.42 11.55
CA THR A 322 8.99 13.44 11.02
C THR A 322 7.57 12.90 10.95
N SER A 323 6.66 13.54 11.67
CA SER A 323 5.23 13.23 11.64
C SER A 323 4.51 14.21 10.69
N TYR A 324 3.19 14.08 10.57
CA TYR A 324 2.39 14.89 9.65
C TYR A 324 0.96 15.07 10.16
N THR A 325 0.30 16.10 9.64
CA THR A 325 -1.10 16.36 9.96
C THR A 325 -1.97 15.21 9.47
N GLY A 326 -2.68 14.55 10.39
CA GLY A 326 -3.53 13.41 10.09
C GLY A 326 -2.89 12.04 10.35
N ALA A 327 -1.62 11.97 10.77
CA ALA A 327 -0.94 10.72 11.09
C ALA A 327 -1.76 9.89 12.08
N SER A 328 -2.18 8.71 11.64
CA SER A 328 -3.06 7.79 12.35
C SER A 328 -2.44 6.39 12.44
N TYR A 329 -1.89 5.89 11.33
CA TYR A 329 -1.12 4.66 11.24
C TYR A 329 -0.19 4.68 10.00
N THR A 330 0.92 5.40 10.08
CA THR A 330 1.98 5.43 9.05
C THR A 330 2.46 4.01 8.73
N HIS A 331 1.99 3.47 7.60
CA HIS A 331 1.94 2.03 7.37
C HIS A 331 3.08 1.53 6.48
N GLN A 332 3.29 2.19 5.34
CA GLN A 332 4.34 1.86 4.40
C GLN A 332 4.64 3.05 3.47
N GLY A 333 5.75 2.95 2.75
CA GLY A 333 6.05 3.82 1.63
C GLY A 333 7.09 3.24 0.68
N TRP A 334 7.41 4.02 -0.36
CA TRP A 334 8.42 3.66 -1.35
C TRP A 334 9.02 4.91 -2.00
N VAL A 335 10.35 4.89 -2.26
CA VAL A 335 11.04 5.97 -2.98
C VAL A 335 10.69 5.97 -4.47
N ASN A 336 10.71 7.13 -5.11
CA ASN A 336 10.45 7.28 -6.55
C ASN A 336 11.41 6.47 -7.43
N ASP A 337 12.69 6.46 -7.09
CA ASP A 337 13.71 5.69 -7.80
C ASP A 337 14.77 5.19 -6.82
N ILE A 338 14.95 3.87 -6.77
CA ILE A 338 15.96 3.22 -5.92
C ILE A 338 17.40 3.66 -6.26
N ASN A 339 17.64 4.18 -7.46
CA ASN A 339 18.93 4.68 -7.92
C ASN A 339 19.08 6.21 -7.80
N TRP A 340 18.00 6.94 -7.51
CA TRP A 340 18.01 8.39 -7.35
C TRP A 340 16.85 8.85 -6.44
N GLN A 341 17.09 8.81 -5.14
CA GLN A 341 16.08 8.92 -4.09
C GLN A 341 15.81 10.39 -3.76
N GLU A 342 14.83 11.00 -4.42
CA GLU A 342 14.43 12.41 -4.21
C GLU A 342 13.07 12.55 -3.55
N TRP A 343 12.17 11.62 -3.88
CA TRP A 343 10.79 11.65 -3.45
C TRP A 343 10.40 10.31 -2.82
N LEU A 344 9.54 10.37 -1.83
CA LEU A 344 8.98 9.20 -1.17
C LEU A 344 7.46 9.32 -1.16
N PHE A 345 6.79 8.21 -1.45
CA PHE A 345 5.33 8.08 -1.41
C PHE A 345 4.96 7.22 -0.23
N MET A 346 3.95 7.61 0.53
CA MET A 346 3.62 6.99 1.81
C MET A 346 2.11 6.97 2.01
N ASP A 347 1.61 5.87 2.56
CA ASP A 347 0.20 5.63 2.85
C ASP A 347 -0.02 5.52 4.38
N ASP A 348 -1.24 5.75 4.85
CA ASP A 348 -1.65 5.72 6.26
C ASP A 348 -2.91 4.86 6.43
N GLU A 349 -2.75 3.63 6.92
CA GLU A 349 -3.78 2.59 6.80
C GLU A 349 -5.02 2.78 7.69
N TYR A 350 -5.07 3.87 8.47
CA TYR A 350 -6.12 4.05 9.47
C TYR A 350 -6.75 5.44 9.48
N ASP A 351 -6.23 6.40 8.69
CA ASP A 351 -6.73 7.76 8.68
C ASP A 351 -8.12 7.89 8.03
N GLU A 352 -8.48 7.05 7.05
CA GLU A 352 -9.85 7.00 6.50
C GLU A 352 -10.86 6.52 7.52
N GLU A 353 -10.49 5.56 8.37
CA GLU A 353 -11.41 4.97 9.34
C GLU A 353 -11.70 5.94 10.49
N GLU A 354 -10.66 6.61 10.99
CA GLU A 354 -10.80 7.66 12.01
C GLU A 354 -11.33 8.98 11.43
N LEU A 355 -11.55 9.04 10.10
CA LEU A 355 -11.95 10.23 9.35
C LEU A 355 -11.03 11.42 9.68
N ASN A 356 -9.72 11.17 9.71
CA ASN A 356 -8.72 12.10 10.19
C ASN A 356 -8.01 12.81 9.05
N GLY A 357 -7.59 14.05 9.31
CA GLY A 357 -6.77 14.84 8.38
C GLY A 357 -7.30 14.86 6.93
N PRO A 358 -6.40 14.74 5.94
CA PRO A 358 -6.76 14.62 4.53
C PRO A 358 -7.77 13.51 4.24
N ALA A 359 -7.74 12.38 4.95
CA ALA A 359 -8.59 11.21 4.72
C ALA A 359 -10.01 11.33 5.30
N SER A 360 -10.36 12.46 5.93
CA SER A 360 -11.68 12.70 6.57
C SER A 360 -12.92 12.55 5.67
N ASP A 361 -12.75 12.52 4.34
CA ASP A 361 -13.82 12.25 3.37
C ASP A 361 -13.95 10.75 2.97
N GLY A 362 -13.08 9.90 3.53
CA GLY A 362 -13.05 8.45 3.37
C GLY A 362 -12.37 7.97 2.09
N TYR A 363 -11.59 8.83 1.42
CA TYR A 363 -10.85 8.48 0.20
C TYR A 363 -9.37 8.26 0.53
N PRO A 364 -8.81 7.06 0.23
CA PRO A 364 -7.40 6.70 0.36
C PRO A 364 -6.43 7.83 -0.01
N VAL A 365 -5.45 8.11 0.85
CA VAL A 365 -4.51 9.23 0.70
C VAL A 365 -3.06 8.77 0.60
N THR A 366 -2.41 9.07 -0.53
CA THR A 366 -0.96 8.91 -0.67
C THR A 366 -0.24 10.23 -0.53
N TYR A 367 0.61 10.33 0.49
CA TYR A 367 1.42 11.49 0.83
C TYR A 367 2.71 11.53 0.00
N ILE A 368 3.12 12.73 -0.44
CA ILE A 368 4.35 12.97 -1.22
C ILE A 368 5.37 13.71 -0.34
N TRP A 369 6.52 13.07 -0.15
CA TRP A 369 7.61 13.57 0.68
C TRP A 369 8.82 13.95 -0.17
N ASP A 370 9.31 15.18 0.01
CA ASP A 370 10.62 15.62 -0.45
C ASP A 370 11.68 15.11 0.53
N ILE A 371 12.53 14.19 0.08
CA ILE A 371 13.60 13.58 0.89
C ILE A 371 14.99 13.97 0.38
N ARG A 372 15.10 15.08 -0.37
CA ARG A 372 16.39 15.56 -0.89
C ARG A 372 17.33 16.09 0.19
N ASP A 373 16.77 16.43 1.35
CA ASP A 373 17.48 16.65 2.61
C ASP A 373 16.99 15.59 3.61
N LEU A 374 17.79 14.56 3.86
CA LEU A 374 17.38 13.45 4.74
C LEU A 374 17.22 13.88 6.19
N GLU A 375 17.86 14.97 6.63
CA GLU A 375 17.70 15.50 7.99
C GLU A 375 16.40 16.29 8.16
N ASN A 376 15.79 16.76 7.06
CA ASN A 376 14.59 17.61 7.09
C ASN A 376 13.61 17.23 5.96
N PRO A 377 13.05 16.00 5.97
CA PRO A 377 12.06 15.60 4.97
C PRO A 377 10.81 16.47 5.07
N LYS A 378 10.19 16.81 3.93
CA LYS A 378 9.02 17.71 3.87
C LYS A 378 7.85 17.08 3.16
N GLN A 379 6.66 17.21 3.73
CA GLN A 379 5.44 16.77 3.06
C GLN A 379 5.00 17.87 2.07
N THR A 380 5.28 17.66 0.79
CA THR A 380 5.09 18.68 -0.26
C THR A 380 3.77 18.57 -1.01
N GLY A 381 3.12 17.41 -0.94
CA GLY A 381 1.85 17.17 -1.59
C GLY A 381 1.20 15.86 -1.15
N LEU A 382 0.10 15.52 -1.81
CA LEU A 382 -0.55 14.23 -1.72
C LEU A 382 -1.48 14.04 -2.93
N PHE A 383 -1.94 12.83 -3.16
CA PHE A 383 -3.05 12.55 -4.07
C PHE A 383 -3.99 11.54 -3.42
N LYS A 384 -5.24 11.50 -3.91
CA LYS A 384 -6.28 10.62 -3.37
C LYS A 384 -6.78 9.62 -4.40
N ALA A 385 -7.27 8.49 -3.92
CA ALA A 385 -8.02 7.56 -4.75
C ALA A 385 -9.35 8.15 -5.24
N THR A 386 -9.89 7.51 -6.29
CA THR A 386 -11.13 7.93 -6.93
C THR A 386 -12.38 7.32 -6.29
N ASN A 387 -12.21 6.36 -5.39
CA ASN A 387 -13.26 5.73 -4.62
C ASN A 387 -12.93 5.70 -3.12
N ARG A 388 -13.93 5.45 -2.29
CA ARG A 388 -13.75 5.25 -0.85
C ARG A 388 -13.16 3.87 -0.56
N GLY A 389 -12.38 3.77 0.51
CA GLY A 389 -11.66 2.55 0.88
C GLY A 389 -10.63 2.86 1.96
N ILE A 390 -9.70 1.93 2.16
CA ILE A 390 -8.52 2.08 3.02
C ILE A 390 -7.31 1.87 2.12
N ASP A 391 -6.32 2.76 2.15
CA ASP A 391 -5.03 2.48 1.51
C ASP A 391 -4.30 1.33 2.23
N HIS A 392 -3.30 0.72 1.58
CA HIS A 392 -2.53 -0.33 2.26
C HIS A 392 -1.11 -0.42 1.71
N ASN A 393 -0.86 -1.28 0.72
CA ASN A 393 0.49 -1.52 0.21
C ASN A 393 0.71 -0.90 -1.16
N LEU A 394 1.74 -0.05 -1.27
CA LEU A 394 2.25 0.50 -2.53
C LEU A 394 3.70 0.12 -2.81
N TYR A 395 4.06 0.19 -4.09
CA TYR A 395 5.46 0.23 -4.53
C TYR A 395 5.57 1.01 -5.84
N VAL A 396 6.76 1.55 -6.07
CA VAL A 396 7.08 2.25 -7.32
C VAL A 396 7.80 1.33 -8.28
N LYS A 397 7.37 1.34 -9.54
CA LYS A 397 8.05 0.71 -10.67
C LYS A 397 8.17 1.73 -11.81
N LYS A 398 9.36 2.33 -11.95
CA LYS A 398 9.59 3.50 -12.84
C LYS A 398 8.69 4.65 -12.41
N ASP A 399 7.98 5.28 -13.34
CA ASP A 399 7.11 6.42 -13.06
C ASP A 399 5.69 6.01 -12.60
N LEU A 400 5.51 4.75 -12.17
CA LEU A 400 4.21 4.22 -11.78
C LEU A 400 4.21 3.76 -10.34
N ILE A 401 3.19 4.16 -9.59
CA ILE A 401 2.81 3.55 -8.32
C ILE A 401 1.78 2.46 -8.59
N PHE A 402 2.00 1.29 -7.99
CA PHE A 402 1.00 0.22 -7.88
C PHE A 402 0.55 0.15 -6.43
N GLN A 403 -0.76 0.22 -6.17
CA GLN A 403 -1.32 0.13 -4.83
C GLN A 403 -2.35 -0.99 -4.75
N SER A 404 -2.39 -1.66 -3.61
CA SER A 404 -3.41 -2.65 -3.25
C SER A 404 -4.22 -2.05 -2.12
N ASN A 405 -5.46 -1.60 -2.37
CA ASN A 405 -6.22 -0.79 -1.42
C ASN A 405 -7.50 -1.50 -0.97
N TYR A 406 -7.37 -2.68 -0.35
CA TYR A 406 -8.50 -3.44 0.19
C TYR A 406 -9.66 -3.54 -0.82
N GLY A 407 -10.87 -3.08 -0.46
CA GLY A 407 -12.07 -3.17 -1.28
C GLY A 407 -11.95 -2.34 -2.56
N ALA A 408 -11.13 -1.29 -2.54
CA ALA A 408 -10.87 -0.46 -3.70
C ALA A 408 -9.99 -1.14 -4.77
N GLY A 409 -9.50 -2.35 -4.51
CA GLY A 409 -8.76 -3.18 -5.45
C GLY A 409 -7.34 -2.68 -5.75
N MET A 410 -6.78 -3.15 -6.87
CA MET A 410 -5.45 -2.73 -7.32
C MET A 410 -5.56 -1.48 -8.20
N ARG A 411 -4.73 -0.47 -7.91
CA ARG A 411 -4.72 0.83 -8.60
C ARG A 411 -3.32 1.17 -9.10
N VAL A 412 -3.27 1.86 -10.23
CA VAL A 412 -2.02 2.30 -10.85
C VAL A 412 -2.07 3.79 -11.13
N TYR A 413 -1.12 4.53 -10.58
CA TYR A 413 -0.98 5.96 -10.74
C TYR A 413 0.30 6.30 -11.50
N ASP A 414 0.22 7.25 -12.41
CA ASP A 414 1.38 7.87 -13.04
C ASP A 414 1.84 9.04 -12.17
N ILE A 415 3.08 8.95 -11.70
CA ILE A 415 3.73 9.91 -10.81
C ILE A 415 4.86 10.68 -11.50
N SER A 416 4.97 10.60 -12.83
CA SER A 416 6.08 11.19 -13.58
C SER A 416 6.17 12.71 -13.42
N SER A 417 5.11 13.38 -12.99
CA SER A 417 5.07 14.83 -12.81
C SER A 417 5.66 15.30 -11.47
N VAL A 418 5.87 14.41 -10.51
CA VAL A 418 6.22 14.78 -9.13
C VAL A 418 7.56 15.52 -9.03
N PRO A 419 8.63 15.16 -9.77
CA PRO A 419 9.88 15.91 -9.72
C PRO A 419 9.75 17.39 -10.11
N GLU A 420 8.85 17.72 -11.04
CA GLU A 420 8.59 19.09 -11.47
C GLU A 420 7.45 19.79 -10.69
N ASP A 421 6.44 19.03 -10.26
CA ASP A 421 5.29 19.48 -9.49
C ASP A 421 5.00 18.50 -8.33
N PRO A 422 5.63 18.71 -7.17
CA PRO A 422 5.53 17.79 -6.04
C PRO A 422 4.23 17.96 -5.25
N THR A 423 3.29 18.79 -5.72
CA THR A 423 1.99 18.97 -5.05
C THR A 423 1.06 17.77 -5.21
N GLY A 424 1.36 16.86 -6.14
CA GLY A 424 0.48 15.75 -6.53
C GLY A 424 -0.56 16.13 -7.58
N ASN A 425 -0.61 17.40 -8.03
CA ASN A 425 -1.62 17.86 -8.97
C ASN A 425 -1.53 17.22 -10.36
N GLY A 426 -0.33 16.83 -10.80
CA GLY A 426 -0.13 16.13 -12.07
C GLY A 426 -0.32 14.61 -11.98
N VAL A 427 -0.42 14.05 -10.77
CA VAL A 427 -0.61 12.60 -10.57
C VAL A 427 -2.01 12.20 -11.02
N CYS A 428 -2.11 11.08 -11.73
CA CYS A 428 -3.40 10.57 -12.18
C CYS A 428 -3.47 9.04 -12.16
N GLU A 429 -4.65 8.51 -11.86
CA GLU A 429 -4.92 7.08 -11.98
C GLU A 429 -5.02 6.70 -13.47
N ILE A 430 -4.13 5.84 -13.93
CA ILE A 430 -4.06 5.41 -15.33
C ILE A 430 -4.67 4.03 -15.54
N ALA A 431 -4.76 3.20 -14.50
CA ALA A 431 -5.37 1.88 -14.58
C ALA A 431 -5.84 1.42 -13.19
N TYR A 432 -6.82 0.52 -13.16
CA TYR A 432 -7.21 -0.19 -11.95
C TYR A 432 -7.93 -1.49 -12.31
N PHE A 433 -7.97 -2.42 -11.35
CA PHE A 433 -8.81 -3.59 -11.40
C PHE A 433 -9.44 -3.79 -10.01
N ASP A 434 -10.74 -3.51 -9.94
CA ASP A 434 -11.54 -3.61 -8.73
C ASP A 434 -12.04 -5.04 -8.57
N ILE A 435 -11.59 -5.69 -7.50
CA ILE A 435 -11.91 -7.09 -7.24
C ILE A 435 -13.12 -7.26 -6.31
N TYR A 436 -13.78 -6.18 -5.87
CA TYR A 436 -14.85 -6.17 -4.86
C TYR A 436 -16.14 -5.47 -5.37
N PRO A 437 -16.85 -6.02 -6.37
CA PRO A 437 -18.05 -5.38 -6.96
C PRO A 437 -19.25 -5.23 -6.01
N GLU A 438 -19.21 -5.79 -4.81
CA GLU A 438 -20.30 -5.77 -3.84
C GLU A 438 -20.58 -4.37 -3.28
N ASP A 439 -19.57 -3.51 -3.15
CA ASP A 439 -19.69 -2.16 -2.56
C ASP A 439 -19.68 -1.02 -3.59
N ASP A 440 -19.35 -1.33 -4.84
CA ASP A 440 -19.29 -0.44 -6.01
C ASP A 440 -20.48 0.51 -6.19
N HIS A 441 -21.65 0.08 -5.76
CA HIS A 441 -22.91 0.80 -5.91
C HIS A 441 -23.16 1.84 -4.79
N LEU A 442 -22.35 1.81 -3.73
CA LEU A 442 -22.45 2.69 -2.58
C LEU A 442 -21.86 4.07 -2.89
N GLU A 443 -22.15 5.03 -2.01
CA GLU A 443 -21.65 6.39 -2.16
C GLU A 443 -20.12 6.41 -2.10
N GLY A 444 -19.50 7.01 -3.11
CA GLY A 444 -18.04 7.03 -3.23
C GLY A 444 -17.46 5.77 -3.88
N GLY A 445 -18.29 4.80 -4.28
CA GLY A 445 -17.84 3.62 -5.04
C GLY A 445 -16.99 2.64 -4.24
N GLY A 446 -17.24 2.55 -2.93
CA GLY A 446 -16.56 1.64 -2.03
C GLY A 446 -16.94 1.89 -0.57
N ILE A 447 -16.54 0.98 0.33
CA ILE A 447 -16.64 1.16 1.78
C ILE A 447 -15.27 1.10 2.45
N ILE A 448 -15.17 1.77 3.60
CA ILE A 448 -14.00 1.73 4.48
C ILE A 448 -14.09 0.41 5.26
N ALA A 449 -13.39 -0.62 4.78
CA ALA A 449 -13.41 -1.97 5.32
C ALA A 449 -12.14 -2.74 4.96
N PHE A 450 -11.73 -3.67 5.82
CA PHE A 450 -10.53 -4.50 5.62
C PHE A 450 -10.81 -5.76 4.79
N SER A 451 -11.45 -5.62 3.62
CA SER A 451 -11.78 -6.73 2.71
C SER A 451 -11.08 -6.54 1.36
N GLY A 452 -10.91 -7.58 0.55
CA GLY A 452 -10.40 -7.43 -0.81
C GLY A 452 -8.88 -7.52 -0.95
N SER A 453 -8.26 -6.60 -1.68
CA SER A 453 -6.86 -6.71 -2.15
C SER A 453 -5.84 -6.42 -1.03
N TRP A 454 -5.11 -7.43 -0.55
CA TRP A 454 -4.04 -7.25 0.43
C TRP A 454 -2.71 -6.83 -0.21
N SER A 455 -2.36 -7.47 -1.33
CA SER A 455 -1.09 -7.25 -2.02
C SER A 455 -1.20 -7.45 -3.53
N SER A 456 -0.25 -6.89 -4.26
CA SER A 456 -0.07 -7.15 -5.68
C SER A 456 1.40 -7.14 -6.07
N TYR A 457 1.73 -7.82 -7.16
CA TYR A 457 3.09 -7.90 -7.69
C TYR A 457 3.11 -7.73 -9.20
N ALA A 458 3.67 -6.62 -9.67
CA ALA A 458 3.71 -6.18 -11.07
C ALA A 458 5.11 -6.22 -11.69
N MET A 459 6.11 -6.80 -11.00
CA MET A 459 7.50 -6.78 -11.46
C MET A 459 7.90 -7.95 -12.36
N LEU A 460 6.95 -8.84 -12.72
CA LEU A 460 7.21 -9.92 -13.66
C LEU A 460 7.61 -9.39 -15.06
N PRO A 461 8.65 -9.95 -15.71
CA PRO A 461 9.07 -9.57 -17.05
C PRO A 461 7.97 -9.64 -18.12
N SER A 462 7.04 -10.59 -18.00
CA SER A 462 5.87 -10.76 -18.88
C SER A 462 4.88 -9.59 -18.82
N GLY A 463 4.98 -8.75 -17.80
CA GLY A 463 4.04 -7.66 -17.52
C GLY A 463 2.70 -8.13 -16.93
N PHE A 464 2.57 -9.42 -16.59
CA PHE A 464 1.47 -9.85 -15.74
C PHE A 464 1.60 -9.26 -14.34
N ILE A 465 0.44 -9.03 -13.72
CA ILE A 465 0.31 -8.52 -12.37
C ILE A 465 -0.50 -9.56 -11.60
N PHE A 466 0.07 -10.04 -10.50
CA PHE A 466 -0.65 -10.88 -9.55
C PHE A 466 -1.29 -10.01 -8.48
N ILE A 467 -2.52 -10.28 -8.10
CA ILE A 467 -3.23 -9.61 -7.00
C ILE A 467 -3.68 -10.71 -6.04
N ASN A 468 -3.23 -10.65 -4.78
CA ASN A 468 -3.69 -11.54 -3.74
C ASN A 468 -4.74 -10.82 -2.89
N THR A 469 -5.85 -11.50 -2.64
CA THR A 469 -6.96 -10.95 -1.83
C THR A 469 -6.96 -11.56 -0.44
N ILE A 470 -7.81 -11.07 0.44
CA ILE A 470 -8.00 -11.62 1.78
C ILE A 470 -8.91 -12.83 1.68
N GLU A 471 -10.06 -12.71 1.03
CA GLU A 471 -11.15 -13.68 1.15
C GLU A 471 -11.34 -14.61 -0.07
N ARG A 472 -10.86 -14.22 -1.27
CA ARG A 472 -11.27 -14.91 -2.53
C ARG A 472 -10.19 -15.82 -3.09
N GLY A 473 -9.04 -15.27 -3.40
CA GLY A 473 -8.04 -15.91 -4.27
C GLY A 473 -7.03 -14.95 -4.89
N GLY A 474 -6.17 -15.54 -5.72
CA GLY A 474 -5.21 -14.82 -6.56
C GLY A 474 -5.79 -14.51 -7.93
N TYR A 475 -5.73 -13.25 -8.35
CA TYR A 475 -6.07 -12.79 -9.69
C TYR A 475 -4.80 -12.56 -10.51
N LEU A 476 -4.79 -12.99 -11.76
CA LEU A 476 -3.78 -12.63 -12.73
C LEU A 476 -4.38 -11.64 -13.72
N VAL A 477 -3.82 -10.44 -13.77
CA VAL A 477 -4.28 -9.36 -14.63
C VAL A 477 -3.13 -8.79 -15.45
N LYS A 478 -3.43 -7.98 -16.47
CA LYS A 478 -2.38 -7.32 -17.26
C LYS A 478 -2.88 -5.99 -17.81
N MET A 479 -2.06 -4.95 -17.67
CA MET A 479 -2.31 -3.66 -18.30
C MET A 479 -2.32 -3.81 -19.82
N THR A 480 -3.33 -3.23 -20.45
CA THR A 480 -3.54 -3.22 -21.91
C THR A 480 -2.93 -2.00 -22.57
N LYS A 481 -2.79 -0.89 -21.82
CA LYS A 481 -2.11 0.34 -22.22
C LYS A 481 -1.76 1.19 -21.00
N GLN A 482 -0.72 2.01 -21.15
CA GLN A 482 -0.39 3.10 -20.24
C GLN A 482 -0.93 4.39 -20.86
N GLU A 483 -2.02 4.91 -20.32
CA GLU A 483 -2.56 6.20 -20.77
C GLU A 483 -1.74 7.33 -20.16
N SER A 484 -1.45 8.38 -20.95
CA SER A 484 -0.86 9.61 -20.41
C SER A 484 -1.88 10.35 -19.54
N CYS A 485 -1.41 10.97 -18.46
CA CYS A 485 -2.25 11.89 -17.70
C CYS A 485 -2.80 13.00 -18.60
N LYS A 486 -4.13 13.07 -18.65
CA LYS A 486 -4.82 14.13 -19.39
C LYS A 486 -4.69 15.43 -18.59
N PRO A 487 -4.46 16.58 -19.24
CA PRO A 487 -4.55 17.86 -18.57
C PRO A 487 -5.89 17.96 -17.83
N LYS A 488 -5.87 18.38 -16.56
CA LYS A 488 -7.08 18.57 -15.77
C LYS A 488 -8.01 19.53 -16.51
N SER A 489 -9.11 19.01 -17.05
CA SER A 489 -10.22 19.80 -17.57
C SER A 489 -11.31 19.91 -16.51
N CYS A 490 -12.05 21.01 -16.49
CA CYS A 490 -13.20 21.06 -15.60
C CYS A 490 -14.33 20.14 -16.08
N ASN A 491 -15.03 19.55 -15.12
CA ASN A 491 -16.26 18.85 -15.38
C ASN A 491 -17.42 19.85 -15.42
N ALA A 492 -18.26 19.78 -16.45
CA ALA A 492 -19.48 20.57 -16.56
C ALA A 492 -20.61 20.01 -15.67
N ASP A 493 -20.36 19.88 -14.38
CA ASP A 493 -21.20 19.16 -13.42
C ASP A 493 -21.98 20.09 -12.47
N ASN A 494 -22.63 19.50 -11.46
CA ASN A 494 -23.34 20.25 -10.42
C ASN A 494 -22.41 21.11 -9.56
N CYS A 495 -21.15 20.70 -9.39
CA CYS A 495 -20.15 21.43 -8.63
C CYS A 495 -19.86 22.76 -9.32
N LEU A 496 -19.51 22.71 -10.61
CA LEU A 496 -19.30 23.91 -11.41
C LEU A 496 -20.57 24.79 -11.47
N ARG A 497 -21.76 24.19 -11.59
CA ARG A 497 -23.03 24.93 -11.55
C ARG A 497 -23.24 25.67 -10.23
N ALA A 498 -22.93 25.04 -9.09
CA ALA A 498 -23.06 25.66 -7.77
C ALA A 498 -22.11 26.84 -7.61
N MET A 499 -20.86 26.71 -8.09
CA MET A 499 -19.85 27.77 -8.01
C MET A 499 -20.06 28.93 -8.98
N ARG A 500 -20.86 28.75 -10.04
CA ARG A 500 -21.21 29.81 -11.01
C ARG A 500 -22.68 30.24 -10.97
N ALA A 501 -23.41 29.92 -9.90
CA ALA A 501 -24.86 30.10 -9.86
C ALA A 501 -25.26 31.59 -9.99
N GLU A 502 -25.70 31.99 -11.17
CA GLU A 502 -26.13 33.37 -11.48
C GLU A 502 -27.39 33.81 -10.70
N SER A 503 -28.18 32.85 -10.23
CA SER A 503 -29.36 33.11 -9.39
C SER A 503 -29.00 33.61 -7.98
N ILE A 504 -27.72 33.57 -7.59
CA ILE A 504 -27.24 34.03 -6.28
C ILE A 504 -26.28 35.20 -6.51
N SER A 505 -26.71 36.40 -6.14
CA SER A 505 -25.91 37.62 -6.28
C SER A 505 -24.55 37.47 -5.58
N GLY A 506 -23.46 37.72 -6.31
CA GLY A 506 -22.09 37.67 -5.77
C GLY A 506 -21.43 36.28 -5.76
N ARG A 507 -22.13 35.22 -6.21
CA ARG A 507 -21.63 33.83 -6.15
C ARG A 507 -20.35 33.63 -6.97
N LEU A 508 -20.28 34.25 -8.14
CA LEU A 508 -19.13 34.11 -9.02
C LEU A 508 -17.90 34.76 -8.40
N GLU A 509 -18.03 35.98 -7.86
CA GLU A 509 -16.95 36.71 -7.20
C GLU A 509 -16.46 35.99 -5.94
N GLU A 510 -17.39 35.44 -5.14
CA GLU A 510 -17.07 34.61 -3.98
C GLU A 510 -16.26 33.37 -4.39
N SER A 511 -16.72 32.67 -5.44
CA SER A 511 -16.06 31.46 -5.93
C SER A 511 -14.71 31.76 -6.57
N GLN A 512 -14.56 32.87 -7.30
CA GLN A 512 -13.29 33.34 -7.85
C GLN A 512 -12.28 33.65 -6.76
N LYS A 513 -12.71 34.34 -5.69
CA LYS A 513 -11.85 34.65 -4.55
C LYS A 513 -11.40 33.37 -3.84
N PHE A 514 -12.34 32.46 -3.58
CA PHE A 514 -12.03 31.16 -2.97
C PHE A 514 -11.05 30.37 -3.83
N CYS A 515 -11.33 30.17 -5.12
CA CYS A 515 -10.46 29.42 -6.02
C CYS A 515 -9.09 30.06 -6.18
N GLY A 516 -9.00 31.39 -6.17
CA GLY A 516 -7.75 32.12 -6.23
C GLY A 516 -6.80 31.82 -5.07
N GLU A 517 -7.29 31.39 -3.91
CA GLU A 517 -6.45 30.88 -2.81
C GLU A 517 -6.37 29.35 -2.82
N PHE A 518 -7.49 28.66 -3.01
CA PHE A 518 -7.61 27.20 -2.98
C PHE A 518 -6.71 26.50 -4.00
N THR A 519 -6.42 27.12 -5.15
CA THR A 519 -5.55 26.53 -6.18
C THR A 519 -4.09 26.99 -6.10
N LYS A 520 -3.72 27.86 -5.14
CA LYS A 520 -2.31 28.31 -4.98
C LYS A 520 -1.46 27.27 -4.28
N THR A 521 -2.05 26.52 -3.37
CA THR A 521 -1.43 25.43 -2.64
C THR A 521 -2.32 24.20 -2.74
N PHE A 522 -1.76 23.04 -2.43
CA PHE A 522 -2.59 21.86 -2.27
C PHE A 522 -3.46 21.99 -1.02
N VAL A 523 -4.75 21.63 -1.12
CA VAL A 523 -5.72 21.68 -0.02
C VAL A 523 -6.50 20.36 -0.01
N ALA A 524 -6.32 19.54 1.03
CA ALA A 524 -7.11 18.30 1.23
C ALA A 524 -8.23 18.45 2.26
N ASP A 525 -8.24 19.52 3.05
CA ASP A 525 -9.24 19.72 4.10
C ASP A 525 -10.59 20.15 3.50
N VAL A 526 -11.60 19.29 3.59
CA VAL A 526 -12.96 19.62 3.12
C VAL A 526 -13.58 20.77 3.94
N SER A 527 -13.15 20.96 5.19
CA SER A 527 -13.69 21.99 6.08
C SER A 527 -13.44 23.41 5.57
N VAL A 528 -12.39 23.62 4.77
CA VAL A 528 -12.08 24.93 4.18
C VAL A 528 -12.86 25.20 2.90
N VAL A 529 -13.57 24.21 2.35
CA VAL A 529 -14.44 24.37 1.19
C VAL A 529 -15.72 25.10 1.61
N PRO A 530 -16.18 26.15 0.92
CA PRO A 530 -17.42 26.84 1.26
C PRO A 530 -18.63 25.90 1.25
N GLU A 531 -19.57 26.08 2.19
CA GLU A 531 -20.74 25.21 2.36
C GLU A 531 -21.56 25.04 1.06
N PHE A 532 -21.66 26.09 0.24
CA PHE A 532 -22.36 26.01 -1.04
C PHE A 532 -21.67 25.09 -2.06
N ALA A 533 -20.34 25.07 -2.05
CA ALA A 533 -19.54 24.20 -2.90
C ALA A 533 -19.60 22.77 -2.35
N GLN A 534 -19.45 22.56 -1.04
CA GLN A 534 -19.64 21.24 -0.43
C GLN A 534 -20.99 20.61 -0.81
N LYS A 535 -22.09 21.38 -0.75
CA LYS A 535 -23.43 20.91 -1.15
C LYS A 535 -23.57 20.64 -2.65
N GLY A 536 -22.87 21.39 -3.49
CA GLY A 536 -22.90 21.25 -4.95
C GLY A 536 -22.00 20.14 -5.49
N CYS A 537 -20.94 19.81 -4.76
CA CYS A 537 -19.86 18.93 -5.15
C CYS A 537 -19.95 17.60 -4.36
N THR A 538 -20.83 16.68 -4.76
CA THR A 538 -20.98 15.38 -4.09
C THR A 538 -19.82 14.42 -4.38
N GLY A 539 -19.48 13.50 -3.47
CA GLY A 539 -18.35 12.56 -3.64
C GLY A 539 -17.03 13.16 -3.16
N ASN A 540 -15.92 12.96 -3.90
CA ASN A 540 -14.62 13.56 -3.58
C ASN A 540 -14.68 15.09 -3.79
N VAL A 541 -15.04 15.81 -2.71
CA VAL A 541 -15.34 17.25 -2.72
C VAL A 541 -14.13 18.03 -3.22
N ILE A 542 -12.94 17.74 -2.68
CA ILE A 542 -11.69 18.45 -3.02
C ILE A 542 -11.39 18.34 -4.52
N SER A 543 -11.44 17.13 -5.07
CA SER A 543 -11.19 16.89 -6.49
C SER A 543 -12.20 17.63 -7.37
N LYS A 544 -13.49 17.60 -7.03
CA LYS A 544 -14.53 18.29 -7.78
C LYS A 544 -14.44 19.81 -7.70
N VAL A 545 -14.12 20.34 -6.53
CA VAL A 545 -13.92 21.77 -6.32
C VAL A 545 -12.69 22.26 -7.10
N SER A 546 -11.59 21.51 -7.05
CA SER A 546 -10.39 21.79 -7.87
C SER A 546 -10.73 21.79 -9.36
N SER A 547 -11.52 20.82 -9.82
CA SER A 547 -12.02 20.76 -11.20
C SER A 547 -12.93 21.96 -11.56
N ALA A 548 -13.81 22.40 -10.67
CA ALA A 548 -14.67 23.56 -10.92
C ALA A 548 -13.86 24.88 -10.94
N CYS A 549 -12.89 25.02 -10.03
CA CYS A 549 -12.01 26.18 -9.97
C CYS A 549 -11.20 26.39 -11.25
N SER A 550 -10.77 25.31 -11.92
CA SER A 550 -9.99 25.41 -13.16
C SER A 550 -10.76 26.01 -14.35
N CYS A 551 -12.09 26.16 -14.24
CA CYS A 551 -12.95 26.74 -15.27
C CYS A 551 -13.78 27.93 -14.82
N LEU A 552 -13.56 28.45 -13.61
CA LEU A 552 -14.15 29.73 -13.29
C LEU A 552 -13.54 30.81 -14.19
N PRO A 553 -14.36 31.72 -14.76
CA PRO A 553 -13.86 32.88 -15.48
C PRO A 553 -12.83 33.61 -14.61
N THR A 554 -11.69 34.00 -15.17
CA THR A 554 -10.75 34.85 -14.45
C THR A 554 -11.41 36.21 -14.20
N PRO A 555 -11.34 36.79 -12.98
CA PRO A 555 -11.90 38.11 -12.72
C PRO A 555 -11.29 39.11 -13.72
N THR A 556 -12.15 39.81 -14.46
CA THR A 556 -11.70 40.86 -15.38
C THR A 556 -11.16 42.01 -14.53
N PRO A 557 -9.93 42.51 -14.76
CA PRO A 557 -9.41 43.66 -14.03
C PRO A 557 -10.42 44.81 -14.13
N ALA A 558 -10.81 45.39 -12.99
CA ALA A 558 -11.64 46.58 -12.99
C ALA A 558 -10.91 47.68 -13.78
N ALA A 559 -11.58 48.20 -14.81
CA ALA A 559 -11.05 49.25 -15.70
C ALA A 559 -10.92 50.60 -14.99
#